data_AF-A0A077ZDF5-F1
#
_entry.id   AF-A0A077ZDF5-F1
#
_cell.length_a   1.000
_cell.length_b   1.000
_cell.length_c   1.000
_cell.angle_alpha   90.00
_cell.angle_beta   90.00
_cell.angle_gamma   90.00
#
_symmetry.space_group_name_H-M   'P 1'
#
loop_
_entity.id
_entity.type
_entity.pdbx_description
1 polymer ?
#
loop_
_entity_poly.entity_id
_entity_poly.type
_entity_poly.pdbx_seq_one_letter_code
_entity_poly.pdbx_strand_id
1 'polypeptide(L)'
;MPEMQIQMQDAKDQVGKAEKNKRLEKKETTIAIDEMEAGKRDKKQTESNANEQSLTNADGKDMKPAQKLAKEPPPATNSSDNWEDLQKGGSLYVTAEDVVRAIMYIEENDKAEYKKLENIFEGRVRTAQPKCHTTAVSLVAHGIALTCQQLYSFHIIHRLPTIIVALLCGVLLQLIASKNAKKQRNSTEYANCMMFGLFWGCFSVMTMFPLFGIVQPSRVDYGVFFVAYTIYFVIYTVSTAPMNTVQFFFGLSMLLGLLLTDVNYFTNDGPVQVMEYAAAGYFFIASALSLYMLAHALLHSEGPLLSLPLGRSLIDVIELF
;
A
#
# COMPACT_ATOMS: atom_id res chain seq x y z
N MET A 1 -26.09 -58.96 2.43
CA MET A 1 -27.12 -58.20 1.69
C MET A 1 -26.43 -57.45 0.55
N PRO A 2 -26.48 -57.99 -0.67
CA PRO A 2 -25.89 -57.42 -1.88
C PRO A 2 -27.00 -56.90 -2.82
N GLU A 3 -27.10 -55.58 -3.03
CA GLU A 3 -27.92 -55.00 -4.11
C GLU A 3 -27.66 -53.48 -4.23
N MET A 4 -26.48 -53.07 -4.74
CA MET A 4 -26.25 -51.67 -5.19
C MET A 4 -24.99 -51.48 -6.04
N GLN A 5 -24.64 -52.44 -6.90
CA GLN A 5 -23.42 -52.37 -7.74
C GLN A 5 -23.64 -52.07 -9.23
N ILE A 6 -24.84 -51.67 -9.68
CA ILE A 6 -25.13 -51.56 -11.13
C ILE A 6 -25.20 -50.11 -11.67
N GLN A 7 -25.14 -49.06 -10.85
CA GLN A 7 -25.24 -47.66 -11.34
C GLN A 7 -23.94 -46.86 -11.43
N MET A 8 -22.78 -47.45 -11.14
CA MET A 8 -21.52 -46.69 -11.01
C MET A 8 -20.63 -46.65 -12.26
N GLN A 9 -21.01 -47.33 -13.36
CA GLN A 9 -20.17 -47.42 -14.56
C GLN A 9 -20.56 -46.43 -15.68
N ASP A 10 -21.84 -46.06 -15.83
CA ASP A 10 -22.28 -45.15 -16.92
C ASP A 10 -22.08 -43.65 -16.63
N ALA A 11 -21.81 -43.27 -15.37
CA ALA A 11 -21.60 -41.87 -15.00
C ALA A 11 -20.17 -41.36 -15.29
N LYS A 12 -19.20 -42.24 -15.56
CA LYS A 12 -17.80 -41.84 -15.79
C LYS A 12 -17.49 -41.48 -17.25
N ASP A 13 -18.27 -41.97 -18.22
CA ASP A 13 -18.00 -41.69 -19.64
C ASP A 13 -18.63 -40.38 -20.17
N GLN A 14 -19.56 -39.77 -19.43
CA GLN A 14 -20.13 -38.47 -19.83
C GLN A 14 -19.39 -37.24 -19.27
N VAL A 15 -18.56 -37.40 -18.23
CA VAL A 15 -17.78 -36.28 -17.67
C VAL A 15 -16.54 -35.95 -18.52
N GLY A 16 -16.03 -36.91 -19.32
CA GLY A 16 -14.84 -36.73 -20.16
C GLY A 16 -15.02 -35.92 -21.46
N LYS A 17 -16.24 -35.48 -21.80
CA LYS A 17 -16.52 -34.72 -23.04
C LYS A 17 -16.93 -33.26 -22.82
N ALA A 18 -17.14 -32.82 -21.59
CA ALA A 18 -17.56 -31.44 -21.29
C ALA A 18 -16.40 -30.44 -21.13
N GLU A 19 -15.14 -30.88 -21.13
CA GLU A 19 -13.99 -30.06 -20.74
C GLU A 19 -13.31 -29.28 -21.89
N LYS A 20 -13.89 -29.27 -23.10
CA LYS A 20 -13.20 -28.72 -24.30
C LYS A 20 -13.66 -27.34 -24.80
N ASN A 21 -14.51 -26.60 -24.08
CA ASN A 21 -15.16 -25.40 -24.65
C ASN A 21 -15.14 -24.09 -23.82
N LYS A 22 -14.24 -23.91 -22.85
CA LYS A 22 -14.02 -22.58 -22.24
C LYS A 22 -12.81 -21.87 -22.85
N ARG A 23 -13.02 -21.24 -24.00
CA ARG A 23 -12.10 -20.23 -24.56
C ARG A 23 -12.14 -18.98 -23.67
N LEU A 24 -11.00 -18.64 -23.09
CA LEU A 24 -10.71 -17.37 -22.42
C LEU A 24 -10.68 -16.24 -23.46
N GLU A 25 -11.62 -15.31 -23.39
CA GLU A 25 -11.47 -13.98 -23.98
C GLU A 25 -10.41 -13.22 -23.18
N LYS A 26 -9.24 -13.03 -23.78
CA LYS A 26 -8.13 -12.25 -23.25
C LYS A 26 -8.38 -10.79 -23.68
N LYS A 27 -8.85 -9.95 -22.75
CA LYS A 27 -8.91 -8.49 -22.94
C LYS A 27 -7.48 -7.94 -22.94
N GLU A 28 -7.09 -7.35 -24.06
CA GLU A 28 -5.82 -6.64 -24.26
C GLU A 28 -5.88 -5.29 -23.56
N THR A 29 -4.90 -5.01 -22.68
CA THR A 29 -4.72 -3.70 -22.06
C THR A 29 -3.51 -3.05 -22.70
N THR A 30 -3.74 -2.02 -23.52
CA THR A 30 -2.70 -1.18 -24.12
C THR A 30 -2.10 -0.27 -23.06
N ILE A 31 -0.79 -0.37 -22.80
CA ILE A 31 -0.03 0.61 -22.01
C ILE A 31 0.73 1.48 -23.02
N ALA A 32 0.33 2.73 -23.14
CA ALA A 32 1.10 3.75 -23.85
C ALA A 32 2.26 4.20 -22.95
N ILE A 33 3.50 4.12 -23.46
CA ILE A 33 4.67 4.76 -22.86
C ILE A 33 4.88 6.04 -23.65
N ASP A 34 4.61 7.19 -23.04
CA ASP A 34 4.96 8.49 -23.59
C ASP A 34 6.50 8.65 -23.57
N GLU A 35 7.11 8.59 -24.75
CA GLU A 35 8.39 9.23 -25.03
C GLU A 35 8.13 10.69 -25.45
N MET A 36 8.67 11.66 -24.72
CA MET A 36 8.95 13.05 -25.10
C MET A 36 9.23 13.82 -23.79
N GLU A 37 10.29 14.59 -23.55
CA GLU A 37 11.25 15.28 -24.39
C GLU A 37 12.49 15.60 -23.51
N ALA A 38 13.68 15.31 -24.03
CA ALA A 38 14.92 15.85 -23.50
C ALA A 38 15.15 17.25 -24.09
N GLY A 39 15.08 18.30 -23.27
CA GLY A 39 15.23 19.67 -23.75
C GLY A 39 15.72 20.66 -22.67
N LYS A 40 17.05 20.84 -22.61
CA LYS A 40 17.79 22.05 -22.19
C LYS A 40 17.30 22.83 -20.96
N ARG A 41 18.07 22.81 -19.87
CA ARG A 41 18.37 24.04 -19.09
C ARG A 41 19.64 23.93 -18.23
N ASP A 42 20.68 24.60 -18.75
CA ASP A 42 21.74 25.40 -18.13
C ASP A 42 22.41 25.05 -16.78
N LYS A 43 23.72 24.79 -16.92
CA LYS A 43 24.87 25.43 -16.23
C LYS A 43 24.61 26.10 -14.87
N LYS A 44 25.09 25.48 -13.80
CA LYS A 44 26.21 25.96 -12.96
C LYS A 44 26.39 25.05 -11.74
N GLN A 45 27.63 25.02 -11.24
CA GLN A 45 28.02 24.61 -9.88
C GLN A 45 28.63 23.19 -9.72
N THR A 46 29.74 23.01 -10.43
CA THR A 46 31.10 22.90 -9.88
C THR A 46 31.27 22.33 -8.46
N GLU A 47 31.95 21.17 -8.42
CA GLU A 47 33.01 20.72 -7.50
C GLU A 47 32.75 20.75 -5.99
N SER A 48 32.81 19.57 -5.34
CA SER A 48 33.90 19.26 -4.40
C SER A 48 33.72 17.87 -3.77
N ASN A 49 34.86 17.20 -3.56
CA ASN A 49 35.11 16.04 -2.68
C ASN A 49 35.17 14.64 -3.32
N ALA A 50 36.30 14.41 -3.99
CA ALA A 50 37.05 13.16 -3.90
C ALA A 50 37.97 13.19 -2.65
N ASN A 51 37.97 12.11 -1.87
CA ASN A 51 39.14 11.50 -1.21
C ASN A 51 38.66 10.35 -0.31
N GLU A 52 38.97 9.11 -0.69
CA GLU A 52 40.12 8.34 -0.20
C GLU A 52 39.94 7.88 1.25
N GLN A 53 39.60 6.60 1.41
CA GLN A 53 40.17 5.80 2.49
C GLN A 53 40.33 4.35 2.04
N SER A 54 41.59 3.96 2.03
CA SER A 54 42.20 2.67 1.75
C SER A 54 41.87 1.65 2.83
N LEU A 55 41.75 0.37 2.46
CA LEU A 55 42.10 -0.76 3.29
C LEU A 55 42.51 -1.94 2.40
N THR A 56 43.77 -2.31 2.59
CA THR A 56 44.57 -3.39 2.00
C THR A 56 44.14 -4.78 2.47
N ASN A 57 44.32 -5.80 1.63
CA ASN A 57 44.79 -7.16 1.91
C ASN A 57 45.02 -7.83 0.53
N ALA A 58 46.24 -8.12 0.06
CA ALA A 58 47.22 -9.11 0.52
C ALA A 58 46.85 -10.58 0.16
N ASP A 59 46.85 -10.89 -1.13
CA ASP A 59 47.24 -12.17 -1.78
C ASP A 59 46.98 -11.97 -3.28
N GLY A 60 47.88 -12.16 -4.24
CA GLY A 60 48.93 -13.17 -4.30
C GLY A 60 48.64 -14.16 -5.45
N LYS A 61 48.43 -13.69 -6.69
CA LYS A 61 48.79 -14.37 -7.97
C LYS A 61 48.24 -13.66 -9.21
N ASP A 62 49.16 -13.27 -10.08
CA ASP A 62 48.94 -12.79 -11.43
C ASP A 62 48.39 -13.90 -12.35
N MET A 63 47.26 -13.64 -13.01
CA MET A 63 46.92 -14.29 -14.28
C MET A 63 46.29 -13.26 -15.24
N LYS A 64 46.98 -13.09 -16.37
CA LYS A 64 46.66 -12.23 -17.53
C LYS A 64 45.34 -12.68 -18.20
N PRO A 65 44.53 -11.77 -18.75
CA PRO A 65 43.19 -12.08 -19.23
C PRO A 65 43.24 -12.77 -20.60
N ALA A 66 42.59 -13.93 -20.71
CA ALA A 66 42.34 -14.60 -21.98
C ALA A 66 41.21 -13.87 -22.73
N GLN A 67 41.52 -13.42 -23.95
CA GLN A 67 40.55 -12.96 -24.94
C GLN A 67 39.50 -14.04 -25.18
N LYS A 68 38.25 -13.79 -24.77
CA LYS A 68 37.12 -14.65 -25.08
C LYS A 68 36.50 -14.16 -26.39
N LEU A 69 36.70 -14.96 -27.43
CA LEU A 69 36.07 -14.83 -28.75
C LEU A 69 34.55 -14.75 -28.57
N ALA A 70 33.92 -13.75 -29.20
CA ALA A 70 32.46 -13.61 -29.28
C ALA A 70 31.86 -14.88 -29.92
N LYS A 71 30.94 -15.54 -29.21
CA LYS A 71 30.08 -16.56 -29.80
C LYS A 71 28.93 -15.84 -30.50
N GLU A 72 28.80 -16.09 -31.80
CA GLU A 72 27.63 -15.68 -32.58
C GLU A 72 26.32 -16.22 -31.95
N PRO A 73 25.22 -15.45 -32.04
CA PRO A 73 23.91 -15.91 -31.61
C PRO A 73 23.48 -17.15 -32.42
N PRO A 74 22.73 -18.09 -31.82
CA PRO A 74 22.17 -19.22 -32.56
C PRO A 74 21.24 -18.72 -33.69
N PRO A 75 21.21 -19.40 -34.84
CA PRO A 75 20.42 -18.96 -35.99
C PRO A 75 18.93 -18.95 -35.62
N ALA A 76 18.29 -17.80 -35.85
CA ALA A 76 16.86 -17.63 -35.73
C ALA A 76 16.16 -18.64 -36.63
N THR A 77 15.30 -19.46 -36.04
CA THR A 77 14.39 -20.35 -36.75
C THR A 77 13.53 -19.54 -37.72
N ASN A 78 13.58 -19.96 -38.98
CA ASN A 78 12.80 -19.50 -40.12
C ASN A 78 11.36 -19.05 -39.77
N SER A 79 11.17 -17.75 -39.62
CA SER A 79 9.98 -17.06 -40.12
C SER A 79 10.49 -15.94 -41.01
N SER A 80 10.59 -16.26 -42.29
CA SER A 80 10.88 -15.32 -43.37
C SER A 80 9.72 -14.35 -43.50
N ASP A 81 9.80 -13.17 -42.91
CA ASP A 81 8.97 -12.02 -43.28
C ASP A 81 9.75 -10.72 -43.02
N ASN A 82 10.14 -10.06 -44.11
CA ASN A 82 10.56 -8.66 -44.29
C ASN A 82 11.09 -7.87 -43.08
N TRP A 83 12.41 -7.75 -42.98
CA TRP A 83 13.07 -6.73 -42.14
C TRP A 83 12.87 -5.29 -42.67
N GLU A 84 12.44 -5.12 -43.93
CA GLU A 84 12.19 -3.80 -44.54
C GLU A 84 10.84 -3.18 -44.17
N ASP A 85 9.92 -3.93 -43.53
CA ASP A 85 8.63 -3.38 -43.07
C ASP A 85 8.68 -2.82 -41.63
N LEU A 86 9.79 -3.00 -40.90
CA LEU A 86 9.97 -2.52 -39.51
C LEU A 86 10.21 -1.00 -39.38
N GLN A 87 10.38 -0.27 -40.49
CA GLN A 87 10.47 1.21 -40.48
C GLN A 87 9.12 1.92 -40.68
N LYS A 88 8.02 1.17 -40.91
CA LYS A 88 6.68 1.75 -41.09
C LYS A 88 5.82 1.58 -39.84
N GLY A 89 6.04 2.43 -38.83
CA GLY A 89 5.03 2.77 -37.81
C GLY A 89 4.31 1.63 -37.08
N GLY A 90 4.88 0.43 -37.04
CA GLY A 90 4.24 -0.76 -36.47
C GLY A 90 4.54 -0.88 -34.98
N SER A 91 3.48 -0.95 -34.17
CA SER A 91 3.56 -1.33 -32.76
C SER A 91 4.41 -2.60 -32.59
N LEU A 92 5.56 -2.48 -31.92
CA LEU A 92 6.41 -3.63 -31.62
C LEU A 92 5.74 -4.43 -30.50
N TYR A 93 5.14 -5.57 -30.84
CA TYR A 93 4.63 -6.51 -29.85
C TYR A 93 5.81 -7.18 -29.15
N VAL A 94 6.17 -6.67 -27.97
CA VAL A 94 7.16 -7.32 -27.10
C VAL A 94 6.42 -8.36 -26.26
N THR A 95 6.70 -9.64 -26.48
CA THR A 95 6.13 -10.70 -25.64
C THR A 95 6.88 -10.78 -24.30
N ALA A 96 6.23 -11.32 -23.26
CA ALA A 96 6.89 -11.55 -21.98
C ALA A 96 8.13 -12.46 -22.11
N GLU A 97 8.11 -13.39 -23.06
CA GLU A 97 9.24 -14.27 -23.36
C GLU A 97 10.42 -13.51 -23.99
N ASP A 98 10.15 -12.49 -24.80
CA ASP A 98 11.20 -11.65 -25.40
C ASP A 98 11.89 -10.81 -24.31
N VAL A 99 11.12 -10.27 -23.36
CA VAL A 99 11.67 -9.56 -22.20
C VAL A 99 12.54 -10.49 -21.37
N VAL A 100 12.07 -11.70 -21.06
CA VAL A 100 12.85 -12.70 -20.30
C VAL A 100 14.15 -13.06 -21.03
N ARG A 101 14.08 -13.29 -22.35
CA ARG A 101 15.28 -13.56 -23.17
C ARG A 101 16.25 -12.39 -23.18
N ALA A 102 15.76 -11.16 -23.28
CA ALA A 102 16.59 -9.97 -23.23
C ALA A 102 17.28 -9.83 -21.85
N ILE A 103 16.56 -10.08 -20.76
CA ILE A 103 17.13 -10.05 -19.40
C ILE A 103 18.22 -11.12 -19.25
N MET A 104 17.97 -12.35 -19.68
CA MET A 104 18.97 -13.43 -19.64
C MET A 104 20.21 -13.11 -20.49
N TYR A 105 20.02 -12.51 -21.66
CA TYR A 105 21.13 -12.08 -22.52
C TYR A 105 21.98 -11.01 -21.84
N ILE A 106 21.37 -10.04 -21.17
CA ILE A 106 22.08 -8.98 -20.45
C ILE A 106 22.80 -9.58 -19.22
N GLU A 107 22.19 -10.52 -18.50
CA GLU A 107 22.81 -11.22 -17.37
C GLU A 107 24.12 -11.94 -17.77
N GLU A 108 24.13 -12.58 -18.95
CA GLU A 108 25.29 -13.31 -19.44
C GLU A 108 26.40 -12.41 -20.01
N ASN A 109 26.02 -11.31 -20.69
CA ASN A 109 26.97 -10.50 -21.45
C ASN A 109 27.43 -9.23 -20.72
N ASP A 110 26.58 -8.57 -19.93
CA ASP A 110 26.91 -7.33 -19.22
C ASP A 110 26.34 -7.33 -17.79
N LYS A 111 27.16 -7.82 -16.86
CA LYS A 111 26.81 -7.84 -15.43
C LYS A 111 26.57 -6.44 -14.84
N ALA A 112 27.20 -5.40 -15.37
CA ALA A 112 27.04 -4.05 -14.86
C ALA A 112 25.68 -3.47 -15.28
N GLU A 113 25.29 -3.71 -16.54
CA GLU A 113 23.97 -3.35 -17.05
C GLU A 113 22.86 -4.19 -16.42
N TYR A 114 23.08 -5.50 -16.24
CA TYR A 114 22.16 -6.37 -15.50
C TYR A 114 21.92 -5.84 -14.09
N LYS A 115 22.96 -5.47 -13.35
CA LYS A 115 22.82 -4.91 -12.00
C LYS A 115 22.10 -3.56 -11.99
N LYS A 116 22.24 -2.75 -13.05
CA LYS A 116 21.49 -1.49 -13.22
C LYS A 116 20.02 -1.78 -13.48
N LEU A 117 19.70 -2.73 -14.36
CA LEU A 117 18.35 -3.22 -14.63
C LEU A 117 17.71 -3.84 -13.40
N GLU A 118 18.44 -4.68 -12.67
CA GLU A 118 18.02 -5.27 -11.41
C GLU A 118 17.71 -4.18 -10.38
N ASN A 119 18.55 -3.14 -10.23
CA ASN A 119 18.24 -2.01 -9.34
C ASN A 119 16.99 -1.22 -9.78
N ILE A 120 16.78 -1.06 -11.10
CA ILE A 120 15.58 -0.39 -11.65
C ILE A 120 14.34 -1.26 -11.42
N PHE A 121 14.42 -2.56 -11.69
CA PHE A 121 13.35 -3.52 -11.51
C PHE A 121 13.08 -3.77 -10.04
N GLU A 122 14.06 -3.97 -9.18
CA GLU A 122 13.85 -4.00 -7.74
C GLU A 122 13.23 -2.68 -7.26
N GLY A 123 13.67 -1.53 -7.78
CA GLY A 123 13.06 -0.23 -7.49
C GLY A 123 11.59 -0.14 -7.90
N ARG A 124 11.24 -0.66 -9.09
CA ARG A 124 9.88 -0.64 -9.67
C ARG A 124 8.97 -1.77 -9.15
N VAL A 125 9.50 -2.96 -8.93
CA VAL A 125 8.82 -4.15 -8.40
C VAL A 125 8.60 -4.00 -6.90
N ARG A 126 9.55 -3.45 -6.14
CA ARG A 126 9.29 -3.09 -4.73
C ARG A 126 8.31 -1.94 -4.60
N THR A 127 8.12 -1.11 -5.62
CA THR A 127 7.01 -0.13 -5.66
C THR A 127 5.69 -0.73 -6.12
N ALA A 128 5.71 -1.81 -6.93
CA ALA A 128 4.52 -2.50 -7.43
C ALA A 128 3.98 -3.62 -6.51
N GLN A 129 4.77 -4.15 -5.58
CA GLN A 129 4.25 -5.06 -4.55
C GLN A 129 3.26 -4.27 -3.67
N PRO A 130 2.01 -4.73 -3.48
CA PRO A 130 1.09 -4.08 -2.56
C PRO A 130 1.69 -4.18 -1.16
N LYS A 131 2.25 -3.07 -0.65
CA LYS A 131 2.95 -2.95 0.65
C LYS A 131 1.98 -3.06 1.84
N CYS A 132 0.94 -3.89 1.73
CA CYS A 132 -0.24 -3.92 2.59
C CYS A 132 -0.02 -4.63 3.94
N HIS A 133 1.19 -4.70 4.49
CA HIS A 133 1.38 -5.26 5.84
C HIS A 133 1.49 -4.17 6.93
N THR A 134 2.24 -3.10 6.68
CA THR A 134 2.46 -2.04 7.67
C THR A 134 1.25 -1.13 7.82
N THR A 135 0.68 -0.71 6.69
CA THR A 135 -0.54 0.11 6.66
C THR A 135 -1.72 -0.61 7.32
N ALA A 136 -1.91 -1.90 7.03
CA ALA A 136 -2.99 -2.68 7.62
C ALA A 136 -2.87 -2.77 9.15
N VAL A 137 -1.68 -3.07 9.69
CA VAL A 137 -1.47 -3.13 11.14
C VAL A 137 -1.74 -1.78 11.81
N SER A 138 -1.25 -0.69 11.22
CA SER A 138 -1.47 0.66 11.74
C SER A 138 -2.94 1.06 11.75
N LEU A 139 -3.64 0.81 10.65
CA LEU A 139 -5.06 1.14 10.51
C LEU A 139 -5.93 0.32 11.45
N VAL A 140 -5.61 -0.95 11.69
CA VAL A 140 -6.32 -1.78 12.68
C VAL A 140 -6.13 -1.28 14.08
N ALA A 141 -4.88 -0.96 14.43
CA ALA A 141 -4.55 -0.42 15.72
C ALA A 141 -5.34 0.87 15.97
N HIS A 142 -5.47 1.71 14.94
CA HIS A 142 -6.31 2.89 14.95
C HIS A 142 -7.82 2.55 15.04
N GLY A 143 -8.33 1.61 14.25
CA GLY A 143 -9.73 1.20 14.23
C GLY A 143 -10.23 0.57 15.52
N ILE A 144 -9.43 -0.30 16.13
CA ILE A 144 -9.73 -0.89 17.44
C ILE A 144 -9.82 0.21 18.50
N ALA A 145 -8.87 1.15 18.49
CA ALA A 145 -8.89 2.29 19.41
C ALA A 145 -10.12 3.18 19.17
N LEU A 146 -10.47 3.49 17.92
CA LEU A 146 -11.70 4.21 17.56
C LEU A 146 -12.94 3.49 18.07
N THR A 147 -13.08 2.19 17.80
CA THR A 147 -14.21 1.37 18.24
C THR A 147 -14.39 1.45 19.74
N CYS A 148 -13.30 1.22 20.48
CA CYS A 148 -13.32 1.26 21.94
C CYS A 148 -13.69 2.66 22.45
N GLN A 149 -13.16 3.71 21.83
CA GLN A 149 -13.51 5.09 22.16
C GLN A 149 -15.00 5.39 21.91
N GLN A 150 -15.55 4.95 20.78
CA GLN A 150 -16.97 5.17 20.49
C GLN A 150 -17.87 4.36 21.43
N LEU A 151 -17.50 3.12 21.78
CA LEU A 151 -18.22 2.34 22.78
C LEU A 151 -18.26 3.06 24.15
N TYR A 152 -17.21 3.81 24.50
CA TYR A 152 -17.22 4.67 25.68
C TYR A 152 -18.16 5.87 25.52
N SER A 153 -18.18 6.53 24.35
CA SER A 153 -19.13 7.62 24.05
C SER A 153 -20.59 7.16 24.13
N PHE A 154 -20.89 5.91 23.76
CA PHE A 154 -22.22 5.30 23.96
C PHE A 154 -22.46 4.77 25.39
N HIS A 155 -21.54 5.03 26.33
CA HIS A 155 -21.58 4.54 27.71
C HIS A 155 -21.69 3.01 27.85
N ILE A 156 -21.25 2.25 26.85
CA ILE A 156 -21.25 0.78 26.86
C ILE A 156 -20.08 0.24 27.68
N ILE A 157 -18.92 0.90 27.58
CA ILE A 157 -17.71 0.54 28.35
C ILE A 157 -17.25 1.68 29.24
N HIS A 158 -16.50 1.36 30.29
CA HIS A 158 -15.94 2.33 31.20
C HIS A 158 -14.68 2.99 30.63
N ARG A 159 -14.36 4.18 31.15
CA ARG A 159 -13.22 5.01 30.71
C ARG A 159 -11.85 4.29 30.77
N LEU A 160 -11.61 3.50 31.81
CA LEU A 160 -10.30 2.89 32.05
C LEU A 160 -9.91 1.87 30.97
N PRO A 161 -10.75 0.86 30.62
CA PRO A 161 -10.52 0.01 29.45
C PRO A 161 -10.21 0.78 28.17
N THR A 162 -10.94 1.87 27.92
CA THR A 162 -10.75 2.71 26.73
C THR A 162 -9.38 3.33 26.66
N ILE A 163 -8.89 3.91 27.77
CA ILE A 163 -7.54 4.48 27.87
C ILE A 163 -6.48 3.40 27.64
N ILE A 164 -6.66 2.20 28.22
CA ILE A 164 -5.70 1.11 28.06
C ILE A 164 -5.60 0.69 26.59
N VAL A 165 -6.74 0.52 25.91
CA VAL A 165 -6.77 0.18 24.48
C VAL A 165 -6.17 1.30 23.64
N ALA A 166 -6.48 2.56 23.92
CA ALA A 166 -5.90 3.70 23.23
C ALA A 166 -4.37 3.77 23.39
N LEU A 167 -3.82 3.46 24.57
CA LEU A 167 -2.37 3.42 24.78
C LEU A 167 -1.71 2.20 24.12
N LEU A 168 -2.26 1.00 24.28
CA LEU A 168 -1.66 -0.22 23.73
C LEU A 168 -1.84 -0.32 22.22
N CYS A 169 -3.08 -0.26 21.75
CA CYS A 169 -3.38 -0.33 20.32
C CYS A 169 -3.06 1.01 19.66
N GLY A 170 -3.58 2.12 20.18
CA GLY A 170 -3.41 3.42 19.55
C GLY A 170 -1.96 3.93 19.55
N VAL A 171 -1.15 3.67 20.58
CA VAL A 171 0.24 4.17 20.62
C VAL A 171 1.25 3.06 20.33
N LEU A 172 1.30 2.01 21.16
CA LEU A 172 2.38 1.03 21.12
C LEU A 172 2.41 0.26 19.79
N LEU A 173 1.26 -0.26 19.33
CA LEU A 173 1.20 -0.97 18.05
C LEU A 173 1.56 -0.06 16.87
N GLN A 174 1.17 1.22 16.92
CA GLN A 174 1.48 2.16 15.85
C GLN A 174 2.96 2.57 15.83
N LEU A 175 3.62 2.64 16.99
CA LEU A 175 5.08 2.80 17.07
C LEU A 175 5.83 1.58 16.51
N ILE A 176 5.28 0.37 16.67
CA ILE A 176 5.83 -0.83 16.04
C ILE A 176 5.63 -0.78 14.53
N ALA A 177 4.44 -0.40 14.07
CA ALA A 177 4.15 -0.22 12.64
C ALA A 177 5.03 0.85 12.01
N SER A 178 5.29 1.98 12.69
CA SER A 178 6.16 3.04 12.21
C SER A 178 7.61 2.58 12.06
N LYS A 179 8.14 1.78 13.00
CA LYS A 179 9.46 1.17 12.86
C LYS A 179 9.56 0.31 11.59
N ASN A 180 8.52 -0.45 11.27
CA ASN A 180 8.48 -1.26 10.06
C ASN A 180 8.36 -0.40 8.79
N ALA A 181 7.52 0.64 8.79
CA ALA A 181 7.42 1.59 7.67
C ALA A 181 8.75 2.32 7.41
N LYS A 182 9.47 2.71 8.47
CA LYS A 182 10.82 3.30 8.38
C LYS A 182 11.81 2.33 7.72
N LYS A 183 11.80 1.06 8.10
CA LYS A 183 12.64 0.01 7.48
C LYS A 183 12.32 -0.18 6.00
N GLN A 184 11.05 -0.07 5.62
CA GLN A 184 10.60 -0.15 4.23
C GLN A 184 10.83 1.12 3.40
N ARG A 185 11.40 2.17 4.01
CA ARG A 185 11.60 3.49 3.39
C ARG A 185 10.30 4.10 2.85
N ASN A 186 9.17 3.82 3.50
CA ASN A 186 7.89 4.42 3.19
C ASN A 186 7.64 5.63 4.10
N SER A 187 7.98 6.82 3.63
CA SER A 187 7.86 8.07 4.39
C SER A 187 6.42 8.41 4.75
N THR A 188 5.49 8.20 3.81
CA THR A 188 4.06 8.48 4.01
C THR A 188 3.46 7.60 5.09
N GLU A 189 3.69 6.29 5.03
CA GLU A 189 3.21 5.37 6.06
C GLU A 189 3.86 5.64 7.41
N TYR A 190 5.17 5.93 7.43
CA TYR A 190 5.86 6.28 8.66
C TYR A 190 5.23 7.51 9.32
N ALA A 191 5.00 8.58 8.55
CA ALA A 191 4.36 9.79 9.05
C ALA A 191 2.94 9.51 9.58
N ASN A 192 2.14 8.74 8.84
CA ASN A 192 0.77 8.40 9.24
C ASN A 192 0.73 7.58 10.53
N CYS A 193 1.58 6.55 10.65
CA CYS A 193 1.68 5.76 11.88
C CYS A 193 2.10 6.62 13.09
N MET A 194 3.01 7.58 12.89
CA MET A 194 3.43 8.48 13.96
C MET A 194 2.32 9.45 14.35
N MET A 195 1.60 10.04 13.39
CA MET A 195 0.52 11.00 13.66
C MET A 195 -0.66 10.34 14.36
N PHE A 196 -1.10 9.17 13.89
CA PHE A 196 -2.13 8.40 14.58
C PHE A 196 -1.67 7.99 16.00
N GLY A 197 -0.38 7.70 16.21
CA GLY A 197 0.13 7.27 17.51
C GLY A 197 0.20 8.42 18.50
N LEU A 198 0.62 9.60 18.01
CA LEU A 198 0.61 10.84 18.77
C LEU A 198 -0.81 11.25 19.15
N PHE A 199 -1.80 11.06 18.26
CA PHE A 199 -3.20 11.34 18.56
C PHE A 199 -3.65 10.59 19.81
N TRP A 200 -3.52 9.26 19.78
CA TRP A 200 -3.95 8.41 20.88
C TRP A 200 -3.14 8.62 22.14
N GLY A 201 -1.84 8.93 22.02
CA GLY A 201 -0.98 9.26 23.16
C GLY A 201 -1.46 10.52 23.86
N CYS A 202 -1.60 11.63 23.13
CA CYS A 202 -2.08 12.90 23.68
C CYS A 202 -3.49 12.76 24.25
N PHE A 203 -4.41 12.15 23.49
CA PHE A 203 -5.80 11.96 23.91
C PHE A 203 -5.91 11.13 25.19
N SER A 204 -5.14 10.04 25.30
CA SER A 204 -5.10 9.20 26.50
C SER A 204 -4.58 9.97 27.70
N VAL A 205 -3.47 10.71 27.55
CA VAL A 205 -2.88 11.51 28.63
C VAL A 205 -3.87 12.57 29.13
N MET A 206 -4.50 13.33 28.22
CA MET A 206 -5.53 14.32 28.57
C MET A 206 -6.70 13.70 29.33
N THR A 207 -7.14 12.51 28.91
CA THR A 207 -8.26 11.79 29.54
C THR A 207 -7.89 11.19 30.90
N MET A 208 -6.60 10.95 31.16
CA MET A 208 -6.10 10.45 32.45
C MET A 208 -5.93 11.53 33.51
N PHE A 209 -5.90 12.83 33.18
CA PHE A 209 -5.70 13.89 34.17
C PHE A 209 -6.62 13.78 35.41
N PRO A 210 -7.93 13.51 35.27
CA PRO A 210 -8.82 13.31 36.41
C PRO A 210 -8.42 12.12 37.31
N LEU A 211 -7.80 11.08 36.76
CA LEU A 211 -7.35 9.91 37.53
C LEU A 211 -6.16 10.23 38.44
N PHE A 212 -5.37 11.25 38.10
CA PHE A 212 -4.22 11.71 38.86
C PHE A 212 -4.55 12.90 39.78
N GLY A 213 -5.82 13.32 39.87
CA GLY A 213 -6.21 14.53 40.61
C GLY A 213 -5.73 15.83 39.95
N ILE A 214 -5.34 15.79 38.67
CA ILE A 214 -4.99 16.96 37.88
C ILE A 214 -6.27 17.53 37.27
N VAL A 215 -6.37 18.86 37.23
CA VAL A 215 -7.50 19.57 36.61
C VAL A 215 -7.70 19.07 35.17
N GLN A 216 -8.92 18.65 34.85
CA GLN A 216 -9.27 18.19 33.52
C GLN A 216 -9.13 19.34 32.51
N PRO A 217 -8.59 19.10 31.30
CA PRO A 217 -8.56 20.12 30.26
C PRO A 217 -9.98 20.63 29.98
N SER A 218 -10.12 21.91 29.71
CA SER A 218 -11.42 22.50 29.39
C SER A 218 -11.97 21.92 28.09
N ARG A 219 -13.29 22.04 27.86
CA ARG A 219 -13.91 21.62 26.60
C ARG A 219 -13.27 22.30 25.38
N VAL A 220 -12.88 23.57 25.54
CA VAL A 220 -12.18 24.33 24.51
C VAL A 220 -10.79 23.74 24.23
N ASP A 221 -10.06 23.29 25.25
CA ASP A 221 -8.74 22.66 25.06
C ASP A 221 -8.85 21.37 24.25
N TYR A 222 -9.87 20.55 24.51
CA TYR A 222 -10.17 19.38 23.68
C TYR A 222 -10.55 19.78 22.25
N GLY A 223 -11.38 20.82 22.08
CA GLY A 223 -11.76 21.32 20.75
C GLY A 223 -10.56 21.77 19.91
N VAL A 224 -9.64 22.53 20.50
CA VAL A 224 -8.40 22.96 19.81
C VAL A 224 -7.52 21.77 19.44
N PHE A 225 -7.43 20.77 20.32
CA PHE A 225 -6.74 19.51 20.02
C PHE A 225 -7.35 18.80 18.81
N PHE A 226 -8.68 18.66 18.75
CA PHE A 226 -9.34 18.00 17.63
C PHE A 226 -9.19 18.77 16.31
N VAL A 227 -9.29 20.11 16.33
CA VAL A 227 -9.06 20.94 15.14
C VAL A 227 -7.69 20.70 14.51
N ALA A 228 -6.64 20.55 15.32
CA ALA A 228 -5.30 20.25 14.81
C ALA A 228 -5.28 18.92 14.05
N TYR A 229 -6.01 17.92 14.53
CA TYR A 229 -6.17 16.63 13.85
C TYR A 229 -7.11 16.69 12.66
N THR A 230 -8.13 17.55 12.68
CA THR A 230 -8.98 17.82 11.52
C THR A 230 -8.15 18.32 10.34
N ILE A 231 -7.24 19.28 10.57
CA ILE A 231 -6.31 19.77 9.54
C ILE A 231 -5.43 18.64 9.01
N TYR A 232 -4.89 17.81 9.90
CA TYR A 232 -4.14 16.63 9.48
C TYR A 232 -4.98 15.67 8.61
N PHE A 233 -6.23 15.41 8.99
CA PHE A 233 -7.11 14.52 8.22
C PHE A 233 -7.56 15.10 6.89
N VAL A 234 -7.63 16.43 6.73
CA VAL A 234 -7.77 17.06 5.40
C VAL A 234 -6.60 16.66 4.52
N ILE A 235 -5.36 16.83 4.99
CA ILE A 235 -4.15 16.49 4.24
C ILE A 235 -4.10 14.98 3.95
N TYR A 236 -4.40 14.16 4.96
CA TYR A 236 -4.43 12.70 4.83
C TYR A 236 -5.44 12.25 3.76
N THR A 237 -6.66 12.78 3.78
CA THR A 237 -7.72 12.40 2.83
C THR A 237 -7.32 12.75 1.40
N VAL A 238 -6.77 13.95 1.17
CA VAL A 238 -6.25 14.33 -0.15
C VAL A 238 -5.10 13.42 -0.58
N SER A 239 -4.18 13.09 0.33
CA SER A 239 -3.03 12.23 0.05
C SER A 239 -3.39 10.77 -0.30
N THR A 240 -4.60 10.33 0.07
CA THR A 240 -5.05 8.95 -0.13
C THR A 240 -5.96 8.75 -1.34
N ALA A 241 -6.41 9.85 -1.97
CA ALA A 241 -7.15 9.80 -3.25
C ALA A 241 -6.47 8.95 -4.34
N PRO A 242 -5.12 9.02 -4.55
CA PRO A 242 -4.43 8.18 -5.54
C PRO A 242 -4.17 6.74 -5.07
N MET A 243 -4.43 6.38 -3.81
CA MET A 243 -4.00 5.08 -3.24
C MET A 243 -5.02 3.97 -3.50
N ASN A 244 -6.18 4.03 -2.83
CA ASN A 244 -7.29 3.09 -3.01
C ASN A 244 -8.56 3.72 -2.45
N THR A 245 -9.70 3.35 -3.04
CA THR A 245 -11.01 3.93 -2.70
C THR A 245 -11.36 3.75 -1.22
N VAL A 246 -11.10 2.58 -0.64
CA VAL A 246 -11.43 2.28 0.76
C VAL A 246 -10.65 3.18 1.73
N GLN A 247 -9.36 3.40 1.49
CA GLN A 247 -8.52 4.25 2.32
C GLN A 247 -8.90 5.73 2.19
N PHE A 248 -9.32 6.17 1.00
CA PHE A 248 -9.88 7.50 0.82
C PHE A 248 -11.17 7.67 1.64
N PHE A 249 -12.10 6.72 1.57
CA PHE A 249 -13.34 6.77 2.37
C PHE A 249 -13.09 6.66 3.88
N PHE A 250 -12.04 5.94 4.29
CA PHE A 250 -11.57 5.95 5.67
C PHE A 250 -11.17 7.36 6.09
N GLY A 251 -10.31 8.02 5.30
CA GLY A 251 -9.90 9.41 5.54
C GLY A 251 -11.08 10.37 5.57
N LEU A 252 -12.00 10.25 4.61
CA LEU A 252 -13.20 11.08 4.52
C LEU A 252 -14.14 10.88 5.71
N SER A 253 -14.36 9.63 6.14
CA SER A 253 -15.19 9.33 7.32
C SER A 253 -14.56 9.91 8.58
N MET A 254 -13.24 9.79 8.74
CA MET A 254 -12.51 10.42 9.84
C MET A 254 -12.63 11.94 9.83
N LEU A 255 -12.50 12.56 8.66
CA LEU A 255 -12.62 14.01 8.50
C LEU A 255 -14.02 14.50 8.87
N LEU A 256 -15.08 13.84 8.39
CA LEU A 256 -16.46 14.19 8.74
C LEU A 256 -16.75 13.99 10.23
N GLY A 257 -16.27 12.89 10.82
CA GLY A 257 -16.39 12.64 12.26
C GLY A 257 -15.67 13.72 13.09
N LEU A 258 -14.47 14.12 12.69
CA LEU A 258 -13.70 15.17 13.36
C LEU A 258 -14.32 16.56 13.19
N LEU A 259 -14.84 16.91 12.02
CA LEU A 259 -15.55 18.18 11.82
C LEU A 259 -16.78 18.29 12.74
N LEU A 260 -17.57 17.22 12.86
CA LEU A 260 -18.70 17.19 13.79
C LEU A 260 -18.25 17.24 15.25
N THR A 261 -17.13 16.59 15.56
CA THR A 261 -16.50 16.64 16.89
C THR A 261 -16.06 18.06 17.22
N ASP A 262 -15.40 18.76 16.31
CA ASP A 262 -14.97 20.15 16.48
C ASP A 262 -16.17 21.05 16.78
N VAL A 263 -17.22 20.99 15.95
CA VAL A 263 -18.47 21.72 16.19
C VAL A 263 -19.05 21.38 17.56
N ASN A 264 -19.04 20.10 17.94
CA ASN A 264 -19.51 19.66 19.24
C ASN A 264 -18.67 20.24 20.39
N TYR A 265 -17.36 20.41 20.28
CA TYR A 265 -16.56 20.98 21.37
C TYR A 265 -16.68 22.50 21.50
N PHE A 266 -16.99 23.22 20.40
CA PHE A 266 -17.15 24.68 20.42
C PHE A 266 -18.60 25.16 20.64
N THR A 267 -19.60 24.30 20.49
CA THR A 267 -21.01 24.69 20.72
C THR A 267 -21.44 24.42 22.16
N ASN A 268 -21.73 25.49 22.91
CA ASN A 268 -22.11 25.41 24.32
C ASN A 268 -23.60 25.16 24.57
N ASP A 269 -24.47 25.42 23.59
CA ASP A 269 -25.90 25.65 23.86
C ASP A 269 -26.87 24.78 23.03
N GLY A 270 -26.40 23.67 22.45
CA GLY A 270 -27.22 22.77 21.61
C GLY A 270 -27.47 21.38 22.24
N PRO A 271 -28.29 20.52 21.61
CA PRO A 271 -28.36 19.11 21.97
C PRO A 271 -27.04 18.40 21.57
N VAL A 272 -25.99 18.61 22.38
CA VAL A 272 -24.62 18.08 22.26
C VAL A 272 -24.62 16.59 21.91
N GLN A 273 -25.60 15.86 22.43
CA GLN A 273 -25.77 14.43 22.19
C GLN A 273 -25.96 14.08 20.70
N VAL A 274 -26.70 14.88 19.92
CA VAL A 274 -26.98 14.54 18.51
C VAL A 274 -25.72 14.64 17.67
N MET A 275 -24.91 15.69 17.89
CA MET A 275 -23.64 15.87 17.17
C MET A 275 -22.61 14.83 17.59
N GLU A 276 -22.56 14.50 18.88
CA GLU A 276 -21.68 13.44 19.38
C GLU A 276 -22.02 12.07 18.78
N TYR A 277 -23.31 11.68 18.76
CA TYR A 277 -23.72 10.42 18.15
C TYR A 277 -23.51 10.40 16.64
N ALA A 278 -23.73 11.52 15.94
CA ALA A 278 -23.44 11.63 14.52
C ALA A 278 -21.94 11.45 14.24
N ALA A 279 -21.07 12.14 15.00
CA ALA A 279 -19.63 12.00 14.91
C ALA A 279 -19.19 10.55 15.18
N ALA A 280 -19.73 9.93 16.25
CA ALA A 280 -19.45 8.55 16.60
C ALA A 280 -19.85 7.56 15.49
N GLY A 281 -20.95 7.83 14.78
CA GLY A 281 -21.36 7.07 13.60
C GLY A 281 -20.30 7.08 12.49
N TYR A 282 -19.76 8.26 12.16
CA TYR A 282 -18.67 8.37 11.18
C TYR A 282 -17.39 7.66 11.64
N PHE A 283 -17.05 7.74 12.93
CA PHE A 283 -15.91 7.01 13.48
C PHE A 283 -16.10 5.50 13.49
N PHE A 284 -17.32 5.00 13.68
CA PHE A 284 -17.62 3.57 13.51
C PHE A 284 -17.46 3.12 12.07
N ILE A 285 -17.90 3.92 11.09
CA ILE A 285 -17.68 3.64 9.66
C ILE A 285 -16.17 3.61 9.36
N ALA A 286 -15.41 4.61 9.82
CA ALA A 286 -13.96 4.63 9.66
C ALA A 286 -13.30 3.39 10.29
N SER A 287 -13.72 3.01 11.51
CA SER A 287 -13.24 1.79 12.15
C SER A 287 -13.54 0.54 11.31
N ALA A 288 -14.77 0.39 10.82
CA ALA A 288 -15.15 -0.74 9.99
C ALA A 288 -14.31 -0.82 8.70
N LEU A 289 -14.05 0.32 8.05
CA LEU A 289 -13.18 0.38 6.86
C LEU A 289 -11.73 0.00 7.19
N SER A 290 -11.23 0.37 8.37
CA SER A 290 -9.89 -0.02 8.81
C SER A 290 -9.75 -1.53 9.06
N LEU A 291 -10.78 -2.15 9.65
CA LEU A 291 -10.84 -3.61 9.84
C LEU A 291 -11.02 -4.34 8.50
N TYR A 292 -11.74 -3.74 7.55
CA TYR A 292 -11.85 -4.26 6.19
C TYR A 292 -10.48 -4.29 5.48
N MET A 293 -9.68 -3.23 5.61
CA MET A 293 -8.31 -3.20 5.06
C MET A 293 -7.40 -4.25 5.69
N LEU A 294 -7.60 -4.61 6.97
CA LEU A 294 -6.92 -5.77 7.57
C LEU A 294 -7.38 -7.09 7.00
N ALA A 295 -8.70 -7.29 6.90
CA ALA A 295 -9.23 -8.52 6.33
C ALA A 295 -8.67 -8.73 4.92
N HIS A 296 -8.59 -7.66 4.12
CA HIS A 296 -7.91 -7.68 2.84
C HIS A 296 -6.44 -8.12 2.97
N ALA A 297 -5.66 -7.49 3.85
CA ALA A 297 -4.24 -7.80 4.02
C ALA A 297 -3.99 -9.24 4.48
N LEU A 298 -4.81 -9.76 5.38
CA LEU A 298 -4.72 -11.14 5.87
C LEU A 298 -5.07 -12.14 4.77
N LEU A 299 -6.17 -11.92 4.05
CA LEU A 299 -6.59 -12.84 2.98
C LEU A 299 -5.63 -12.79 1.78
N HIS A 300 -5.10 -11.61 1.47
CA HIS A 300 -4.09 -11.47 0.41
C HIS A 300 -2.79 -12.21 0.74
N SER A 301 -2.45 -12.35 2.04
CA SER A 301 -1.32 -13.16 2.49
C SER A 301 -1.48 -14.66 2.24
N GLU A 302 -2.71 -15.18 2.17
CA GLU A 302 -2.98 -16.61 1.96
C GLU A 302 -3.08 -16.98 0.47
N GLY A 303 -3.28 -15.99 -0.40
CA GLY A 303 -3.26 -16.15 -1.84
C GLY A 303 -4.08 -15.08 -2.56
N PRO A 304 -3.72 -14.72 -3.80
CA PRO A 304 -4.37 -13.63 -4.52
C PRO A 304 -5.84 -13.90 -4.86
N LEU A 305 -6.24 -15.18 -4.92
CA LEU A 305 -7.59 -15.62 -5.29
C LEU A 305 -8.67 -15.25 -4.25
N LEU A 306 -8.28 -14.96 -3.01
CA LEU A 306 -9.20 -14.64 -1.92
C LEU A 306 -9.06 -13.19 -1.44
N SER A 307 -8.52 -12.30 -2.27
CA SER A 307 -8.35 -10.90 -1.89
C SER A 307 -9.66 -10.10 -2.01
N LEU A 308 -10.03 -9.40 -0.94
CA LEU A 308 -11.16 -8.48 -0.93
C LEU A 308 -10.89 -7.26 -1.82
N PRO A 309 -11.85 -6.67 -2.53
CA PRO A 309 -11.57 -5.50 -3.34
C PRO A 309 -11.36 -4.24 -2.47
N LEU A 310 -10.22 -3.55 -2.61
CA LEU A 310 -10.00 -2.23 -1.99
C LEU A 310 -10.50 -1.06 -2.86
N GLY A 311 -10.95 -1.36 -4.08
CA GLY A 311 -11.31 -0.37 -5.11
C GLY A 311 -10.08 0.23 -5.79
N ARG A 312 -10.28 0.79 -6.99
CA ARG A 312 -9.24 1.53 -7.72
C ARG A 312 -8.92 2.85 -7.03
N SER A 313 -7.92 3.58 -7.53
CA SER A 313 -7.69 4.95 -7.06
C SER A 313 -8.94 5.80 -7.37
N LEU A 314 -9.26 6.78 -6.53
CA LEU A 314 -10.40 7.67 -6.79
C LEU A 314 -10.19 8.47 -8.08
N ILE A 315 -8.93 8.78 -8.39
CA ILE A 315 -8.53 9.49 -9.61
C ILE A 315 -8.88 8.65 -10.83
N ASP A 316 -8.54 7.36 -10.84
CA ASP A 316 -8.89 6.46 -11.95
C ASP A 316 -10.40 6.36 -12.12
N VAL A 317 -11.15 6.37 -11.01
CA VAL A 317 -12.63 6.32 -11.05
C VAL A 317 -13.19 7.61 -11.62
N ILE A 318 -12.65 8.78 -11.26
CA ILE A 318 -13.07 10.08 -11.80
C ILE A 318 -12.71 10.18 -13.29
N GLU A 319 -11.53 9.72 -13.70
CA GLU A 319 -11.10 9.72 -15.11
C GLU A 319 -11.92 8.79 -16.01
N LEU A 320 -12.65 7.82 -15.43
CA LEU A 320 -13.56 6.94 -16.15
C LEU A 320 -14.92 7.58 -16.47
N PHE A 321 -15.28 8.71 -15.86
CA PHE A 321 -16.53 9.44 -16.07
C PHE A 321 -16.34 10.70 -16.92
#